data_AF-A0A1G0FCR8-F1
#
_entry.id   AF-A0A1G0FCR8-F1
#
_cell.length_a   1.000
_cell.length_b   1.000
_cell.length_c   1.000
_cell.angle_alpha   90.00
_cell.angle_beta   90.00
_cell.angle_gamma   90.00
#
_symmetry.space_group_name_H-M   'P 1'
#
loop_
_entity.id
_entity.type
_entity.pdbx_description
1 polymer ?
#
loop_
_entity_poly.entity_id
_entity_poly.type
_entity_poly.pdbx_seq_one_letter_code
_entity_poly.pdbx_strand_id
1 'polypeptide(L)' 'MLLELVEWIGCATGLCGAALLALNNRYSGWGFVLFLLSNVAWIYFGLLTHATGMVVMQIGFTATSLMGVWRWMIVTR' A
#
# COMPACT_ATOMS: atom_id res chain seq x y z
N MET A 1 -10.10 -18.35 6.91
CA MET A 1 -11.25 -17.54 6.46
C MET A 1 -11.01 -16.03 6.55
N LEU A 2 -11.01 -15.37 7.72
CA LEU A 2 -10.82 -13.90 7.78
C LEU A 2 -9.39 -13.47 7.39
N LEU A 3 -8.38 -14.22 7.83
CA LEU A 3 -6.97 -13.97 7.50
C LEU A 3 -6.68 -14.10 5.99
N GLU A 4 -7.20 -15.15 5.34
CA GLU A 4 -7.08 -15.33 3.88
C GLU A 4 -7.76 -14.20 3.10
N LEU A 5 -8.91 -13.70 3.60
CA LEU A 5 -9.60 -12.59 2.96
C LEU A 5 -8.74 -11.32 3.02
N VAL A 6 -8.12 -11.04 4.16
CA VAL A 6 -7.21 -9.89 4.33
C VAL A 6 -5.96 -10.03 3.47
N GLU A 7 -5.41 -11.25 3.36
CA GLU A 7 -4.25 -11.55 2.50
C GLU A 7 -4.57 -11.30 1.02
N TRP A 8 -5.70 -11.83 0.53
CA TRP A 8 -6.12 -11.65 -0.86
C TRP A 8 -6.53 -10.21 -1.17
N ILE A 9 -7.21 -9.52 -0.24
CA ILE A 9 -7.53 -8.10 -0.39
C ILE A 9 -6.24 -7.27 -0.42
N GLY A 10 -5.30 -7.55 0.48
CA GLY A 10 -3.99 -6.89 0.51
C GLY A 10 -3.22 -7.11 -0.79
N CYS A 11 -3.23 -8.34 -1.32
CA CYS A 11 -2.60 -8.68 -2.59
C CYS A 11 -3.24 -7.93 -3.77
N ALA A 12 -4.57 -8.01 -3.91
CA ALA A 12 -5.31 -7.35 -5.00
C ALA A 12 -5.15 -5.83 -4.95
N THR A 13 -5.28 -5.22 -3.78
CA THR A 13 -5.14 -3.76 -3.62
C THR A 13 -3.70 -3.30 -3.86
N GLY A 14 -2.69 -4.08 -3.44
CA GLY A 14 -1.28 -3.79 -3.71
C GLY A 14 -0.95 -3.87 -5.21
N LEU A 15 -1.47 -4.88 -5.91
CA LEU A 15 -1.25 -5.08 -7.34
C LEU A 15 -1.97 -4.00 -8.18
N CYS A 16 -3.21 -3.65 -7.82
CA CYS A 16 -3.93 -2.53 -8.42
C CYS A 16 -3.24 -1.18 -8.15
N GLY A 17 -2.75 -0.96 -6.93
CA GLY A 17 -1.99 0.25 -6.57
C GLY A 17 -0.70 0.39 -7.39
N ALA A 18 0.03 -0.71 -7.57
CA ALA A 18 1.24 -0.78 -8.40
C ALA A 18 0.95 -0.54 -9.89
N ALA A 19 -0.12 -1.13 -10.42
CA ALA A 19 -0.56 -0.89 -11.79
C ALA A 19 -0.91 0.59 -12.02
N LEU A 20 -1.65 1.21 -11.08
CA LEU A 20 -1.97 2.64 -11.14
C LEU A 20 -0.73 3.54 -11.03
N LEU A 21 0.28 3.14 -10.25
CA LEU A 21 1.55 3.85 -10.17
C LEU A 21 2.32 3.78 -11.49
N ALA A 22 2.38 2.59 -12.09
CA ALA A 22 3.10 2.34 -13.34
C ALA A 22 2.52 3.13 -14.53
N LEU A 23 1.23 3.43 -14.49
CA LEU A 23 0.55 4.27 -15.49
C LEU A 23 1.05 5.72 -15.55
N ASN A 24 1.79 6.21 -14.54
CA ASN A 24 2.43 7.53 -14.47
C ASN A 24 1.60 8.69 -15.07
N ASN A 25 0.33 8.75 -14.67
CA ASN A 25 -0.65 9.72 -15.17
C ASN A 25 -1.18 10.56 -14.00
N ARG A 26 -2.02 11.58 -14.25
CA ARG A 26 -2.62 12.43 -13.21
C ARG A 26 -3.31 11.65 -12.06
N TYR A 27 -3.70 10.40 -12.32
CA TYR A 27 -4.33 9.51 -11.36
C TYR A 27 -3.35 8.65 -10.55
N SER A 28 -2.05 8.66 -10.84
CA SER A 28 -1.04 7.89 -10.08
C SER A 28 -0.98 8.29 -8.60
N GLY A 29 -1.41 9.51 -8.25
CA GLY A 29 -1.62 9.91 -6.86
C GLY A 29 -2.58 9.00 -6.09
N TRP A 30 -3.64 8.49 -6.75
CA TRP A 30 -4.58 7.54 -6.16
C TRP A 30 -3.99 6.14 -5.99
N GLY A 31 -3.00 5.77 -6.80
CA GLY A 31 -2.25 4.53 -6.65
C GLY A 31 -1.50 4.46 -5.32
N PHE A 32 -0.93 5.57 -4.87
CA PHE A 32 -0.28 5.66 -3.56
C PHE A 32 -1.27 5.55 -2.38
N VAL A 33 -2.49 6.06 -2.53
CA VAL A 33 -3.55 5.92 -1.51
C VAL A 33 -4.01 4.45 -1.39
N LEU A 34 -4.19 3.77 -2.52
CA LEU A 34 -4.49 2.33 -2.55
C LEU A 34 -3.37 1.49 -1.93
N PHE A 35 -2.11 1.86 -2.21
CA PHE A 35 -0.95 1.23 -1.58
C PHE A 35 -0.93 1.44 -0.06
N LEU A 36 -1.33 2.61 0.43
CA LEU A 36 -1.42 2.90 1.86
C LEU A 36 -2.46 2.02 2.55
N LEU A 37 -3.64 1.87 1.95
CA LEU A 37 -4.68 0.97 2.44
C LEU A 37 -4.20 -0.49 2.46
N SER A 38 -3.53 -0.94 1.40
CA SER A 38 -2.94 -2.28 1.32
C SER A 38 -1.87 -2.49 2.40
N ASN A 39 -0.97 -1.53 2.62
CA ASN A 39 0.06 -1.61 3.66
C ASN A 39 -0.54 -1.76 5.06
N VAL A 40 -1.61 -1.02 5.39
CA VAL A 40 -2.28 -1.15 6.70
C VAL A 40 -2.87 -2.55 6.89
N ALA A 41 -3.51 -3.10 5.84
CA ALA A 41 -4.06 -4.46 5.89
C ALA A 41 -2.97 -5.51 6.10
N TRP A 42 -1.83 -5.39 5.40
CA TRP A 42 -0.70 -6.30 5.54
C TRP A 42 0.08 -6.12 6.86
N ILE A 43 0.15 -4.91 7.42
CA ILE A 43 0.71 -4.69 8.77
C ILE A 43 -0.14 -5.43 9.79
N TYR A 44 -1.47 -5.29 9.71
CA TYR A 44 -2.39 -5.99 10.61
C TYR A 44 -2.26 -7.51 10.48
N PHE A 45 -2.17 -8.02 9.26
CA PHE A 45 -1.93 -9.44 9.00
C PHE A 45 -0.56 -9.92 9.53
N GLY A 46 0.51 -9.15 9.31
CA GLY A 46 1.86 -9.47 9.76
C GLY A 46 1.98 -9.49 11.29
N LEU A 47 1.26 -8.60 11.98
CA LEU A 47 1.16 -8.61 13.45
C LEU A 47 0.47 -9.87 13.96
N LEU A 48 -0.63 -10.31 13.31
CA LEU A 48 -1.36 -11.51 13.71
C LEU A 48 -0.60 -12.81 13.41
N THR A 49 0.23 -12.83 12.38
CA THR A 49 1.03 -14.00 11.97
C THR A 49 2.43 -14.02 12.61
N HIS A 50 2.73 -13.07 13.51
CA HIS A 50 4.07 -12.87 14.09
C HIS A 50 5.20 -12.68 13.05
N ALA A 51 4.85 -12.27 11.83
CA ALA A 51 5.78 -12.02 10.73
C ALA A 51 6.39 -10.62 10.84
N THR A 52 7.29 -10.42 11.81
CA THR A 52 7.94 -9.13 12.09
C THR A 52 8.66 -8.54 10.88
N GLY A 53 9.32 -9.37 10.06
CA GLY A 53 9.98 -8.91 8.82
C GLY A 53 9.02 -8.32 7.80
N MET A 54 7.81 -8.89 7.69
CA MET A 54 6.76 -8.40 6.80
C MET A 54 6.22 -7.05 7.29
N VAL A 55 6.01 -6.90 8.60
CA VAL A 55 5.57 -5.63 9.20
C VAL A 55 6.58 -4.51 8.95
N VAL A 56 7.89 -4.77 9.15
CA VAL A 56 8.94 -3.77 8.91
C VAL A 56 8.97 -3.34 7.44
N MET A 57 8.83 -4.28 6.51
CA MET A 57 8.76 -3.98 5.08
C MET A 57 7.56 -3.09 4.74
N GLN A 58 6.38 -3.40 5.28
CA GLN A 58 5.18 -2.61 5.06
C GLN A 58 5.24 -1.22 5.69
N ILE A 59 5.96 -1.05 6.81
CA ILE A 59 6.24 0.29 7.35
C ILE A 59 7.08 1.11 6.35
N GLY A 60 8.11 0.51 5.76
CA GLY A 60 8.90 1.15 4.71
C GLY A 60 8.06 1.55 3.49
N PHE A 61 7.19 0.65 3.03
CA PHE A 61 6.25 0.94 1.93
C PHE A 61 5.18 1.98 2.30
N THR A 62 4.79 2.06 3.57
CA THR A 62 3.90 3.11 4.05
C THR A 62 4.57 4.47 3.94
N ALA A 63 5.85 4.58 4.31
CA ALA A 63 6.63 5.80 4.19
C ALA A 63 6.80 6.23 2.72
N THR A 64 7.14 5.31 1.81
CA THR A 64 7.22 5.62 0.37
C THR A 64 5.88 5.98 -0.23
N SER A 65 4.80 5.36 0.23
CA SER A 65 3.43 5.68 -0.19
C SER A 65 3.02 7.08 0.26
N LEU A 66 3.29 7.45 1.52
CA LEU A 66 3.09 8.80 2.06
C LEU A 66 3.89 9.85 1.28
N MET A 67 5.17 9.59 1.00
CA MET A 67 6.00 10.47 0.18
C MET A 67 5.43 10.61 -1.24
N GLY A 68 4.94 9.53 -1.83
CA GLY A 68 4.28 9.51 -3.13
C GLY A 68 3.02 10.36 -3.16
N VAL A 69 2.12 10.18 -2.17
CA VAL A 69 0.92 11.02 -2.00
C VAL A 69 1.32 12.48 -1.83
N TRP A 70 2.28 12.78 -0.96
CA TRP A 70 2.73 14.16 -0.73
C TRP A 70 3.23 14.81 -2.02
N ARG A 71 4.10 14.11 -2.76
CA ARG A 71 4.72 14.64 -3.97
C ARG A 71 3.73 14.76 -5.13
N TRP A 72 2.75 13.86 -5.25
CA TRP A 72 1.76 13.92 -6.32
C TRP A 72 0.56 14.82 -6.03
N MET A 73 0.11 14.91 -4.77
CA MET A 73 -1.13 15.59 -4.40
C MET A 73 -0.90 17.00 -3.86
N ILE A 74 0.27 17.27 -3.26
CA ILE A 74 0.60 18.56 -2.64
C ILE A 74 1.56 19.37 -3.53
N VAL A 75 2.58 18.74 -4.11
CA VAL A 75 3.59 19.46 -4.92
C VAL A 75 3.14 19.70 -6.37
N THR A 76 2.33 18.83 -6.97
CA THR A 76 1.80 19.01 -8.34
C THR A 76 0.52 19.87 -8.37
N ARG A 77 0.41 20.89 -7.50
CA ARG A 77 -0.64 21.92 -7.61
C ARG A 77 -0.08 23.19 -8.23
#